data_AF-A0A7S0HKC8-F1
#
_entry.id   AF-A0A7S0HKC8-F1
#
_cell.length_a   1.000
_cell.length_b   1.000
_cell.length_c   1.000
_cell.angle_alpha   90.00
_cell.angle_beta   90.00
_cell.angle_gamma   90.00
#
_symmetry.space_group_name_H-M   'P 1'
#
loop_
_entity.id
_entity.type
_entity.pdbx_description
1 polymer ?
#
loop_
_entity_poly.entity_id
_entity_poly.type
_entity_poly.pdbx_seq_one_letter_code
_entity_poly.pdbx_strand_id
1 'polypeptide(L)'
;CGQLFAMAGFPAHVKPIVYGWPSGKMGATFVGGVNSANDAAVQRDFVVFVEGLLAAGVARLHIIAHSMGNRMLLGAVHSLRHVFTPERSASRGAPSQARSPVGGDGTHGGDRPAAAAAAASSRTLPLGSVILLHPEADLDKFVKSDYAALRRVCGNITLYCDLRDPALYGAEVAFRSTTLQWLAGGGNRCFA
;
A
#
# COMPACT_ATOMS: atom_id res chain seq x y z
N CYS A 1 16.40 1.90 -5.51
CA CYS A 1 16.06 1.99 -4.07
C CYS A 1 17.25 1.75 -3.12
N GLY A 2 18.26 0.92 -3.46
CA GLY A 2 19.38 0.62 -2.54
C GLY A 2 20.17 1.83 -2.02
N GLN A 3 20.39 2.84 -2.86
CA GLN A 3 21.09 4.07 -2.48
C GLN A 3 20.32 4.92 -1.45
N LEU A 4 18.98 4.97 -1.54
CA LEU A 4 18.14 5.64 -0.54
C LEU A 4 18.34 4.99 0.84
N PHE A 5 18.35 3.66 0.89
CA PHE A 5 18.52 2.92 2.14
C PHE A 5 19.93 3.04 2.72
N ALA A 6 20.95 3.10 1.87
CA ALA A 6 22.33 3.26 2.30
C ALA A 6 22.63 4.64 2.91
N MET A 7 21.88 5.69 2.52
CA MET A 7 22.18 7.07 2.88
C MET A 7 21.17 7.71 3.84
N ALA A 8 19.99 7.13 4.04
CA ALA A 8 18.90 7.77 4.79
C ALA A 8 19.12 7.87 6.30
N GLY A 9 20.11 7.16 6.88
CA GLY A 9 20.45 7.29 8.30
C GLY A 9 19.28 7.03 9.25
N PHE A 10 18.49 5.99 8.99
CA PHE A 10 17.25 5.73 9.73
C PHE A 10 17.49 5.49 11.23
N PRO A 11 16.62 6.02 12.12
CA PRO A 11 16.64 5.68 13.54
C PRO A 11 16.50 4.18 13.77
N ALA A 12 17.02 3.66 14.88
CA ALA A 12 17.06 2.23 15.17
C ALA A 12 15.68 1.52 15.14
N HIS A 13 14.60 2.26 15.39
CA HIS A 13 13.22 1.74 15.38
C HIS A 13 12.60 1.67 13.98
N VAL A 14 13.24 2.24 12.95
CA VAL A 14 12.80 2.15 11.55
C VAL A 14 13.64 1.09 10.85
N LYS A 15 12.96 0.04 10.36
CA LYS A 15 13.62 -1.06 9.64
C LYS A 15 13.32 -0.93 8.15
N PRO A 16 14.31 -0.57 7.31
CA PRO A 16 14.10 -0.56 5.87
C PRO A 16 13.98 -1.99 5.33
N ILE A 17 12.97 -2.24 4.52
CA ILE A 17 12.75 -3.53 3.86
C ILE A 17 12.57 -3.28 2.36
N VAL A 18 13.22 -4.11 1.54
CA VAL A 18 13.02 -4.13 0.09
C VAL A 18 12.19 -5.35 -0.25
N TYR A 19 10.97 -5.13 -0.74
CA TYR A 19 10.16 -6.19 -1.33
C TYR A 19 10.48 -6.30 -2.82
N GLY A 20 11.07 -7.42 -3.21
CA GLY A 20 11.26 -7.79 -4.61
C GLY A 20 10.06 -8.57 -5.13
N TRP A 21 9.61 -8.25 -6.33
CA TRP A 21 8.58 -9.01 -7.05
C TRP A 21 9.13 -9.37 -8.45
N PRO A 22 8.57 -10.38 -9.15
CA PRO A 22 9.09 -10.84 -10.44
C PRO A 22 8.80 -9.84 -11.56
N SER A 23 9.39 -8.64 -11.47
CA SER A 23 9.33 -7.57 -12.47
C SER A 23 10.05 -7.91 -13.77
N GLY A 24 10.79 -9.02 -13.79
CA GLY A 24 11.29 -9.71 -14.99
C GLY A 24 12.73 -9.38 -15.40
N LYS A 25 13.40 -10.40 -15.95
CA LYS A 25 14.46 -10.30 -16.98
C LYS A 25 14.21 -11.38 -18.05
N MET A 26 13.19 -11.25 -18.89
CA MET A 26 13.06 -11.99 -20.17
C MET A 26 11.82 -11.55 -20.97
N GLY A 27 12.02 -11.32 -22.28
CA GLY A 27 11.02 -10.84 -23.24
C GLY A 27 10.97 -9.31 -23.36
N ALA A 28 10.41 -8.79 -24.47
CA ALA A 28 10.14 -7.37 -24.69
C ALA A 28 9.62 -6.70 -23.40
N THR A 29 10.49 -5.90 -22.78
CA THR A 29 10.68 -5.80 -21.31
C THR A 29 9.55 -5.15 -20.53
N PHE A 30 8.64 -4.45 -21.21
CA PHE A 30 7.57 -3.71 -20.56
C PHE A 30 6.29 -4.53 -20.40
N VAL A 31 5.83 -5.20 -21.47
CA VAL A 31 4.59 -5.99 -21.44
C VAL A 31 4.68 -7.16 -20.46
N GLY A 32 5.83 -7.84 -20.43
CA GLY A 32 6.09 -8.92 -19.47
C GLY A 32 5.99 -8.42 -18.02
N GLY A 33 6.60 -7.26 -17.73
CA GLY A 33 6.50 -6.64 -16.41
C GLY A 33 5.07 -6.23 -16.06
N VAL A 34 4.31 -5.67 -17.00
CA VAL A 34 2.89 -5.32 -16.82
C VAL A 34 2.08 -6.56 -16.48
N ASN A 35 2.29 -7.65 -17.21
CA ASN A 35 1.60 -8.92 -16.96
C ASN A 35 1.93 -9.45 -15.56
N SER A 36 3.22 -9.49 -15.18
CA SER A 36 3.64 -9.89 -13.83
C SER A 36 3.04 -8.98 -12.75
N ALA A 37 2.96 -7.67 -12.98
CA ALA A 37 2.40 -6.73 -12.01
C ALA A 37 0.89 -6.90 -11.84
N ASN A 38 0.19 -7.33 -12.89
CA ASN A 38 -1.24 -7.63 -12.87
C ASN A 38 -1.53 -9.08 -12.42
N ASP A 39 -0.52 -9.93 -12.26
CA ASP A 39 -0.69 -11.32 -11.87
C ASP A 39 -1.19 -11.43 -10.42
N ALA A 40 -2.30 -12.15 -10.24
CA ALA A 40 -2.96 -12.30 -8.94
C ALA A 40 -2.12 -13.08 -7.92
N ALA A 41 -1.26 -14.01 -8.36
CA ALA A 41 -0.33 -14.69 -7.48
C ALA A 41 0.78 -13.74 -7.00
N VAL A 42 1.34 -12.92 -7.90
CA VAL A 42 2.34 -11.91 -7.52
C VAL A 42 1.79 -10.91 -6.52
N GLN A 43 0.55 -10.46 -6.72
CA GLN A 43 -0.13 -9.56 -5.78
C GLN A 43 -0.45 -10.25 -4.44
N ARG A 44 -0.84 -11.54 -4.47
CA ARG A 44 -1.08 -12.33 -3.27
C ARG A 44 0.18 -12.53 -2.44
N ASP A 45 1.32 -12.73 -3.07
CA ASP A 45 2.60 -12.85 -2.36
C ASP A 45 2.92 -11.56 -1.58
N PHE A 46 2.58 -10.40 -2.14
CA PHE A 46 2.71 -9.13 -1.43
C PHE A 46 1.74 -9.02 -0.25
N VAL A 47 0.51 -9.52 -0.40
CA VAL A 47 -0.48 -9.59 0.71
C VAL A 47 0.07 -10.44 1.85
N VAL A 48 0.54 -11.65 1.56
CA VAL A 48 1.11 -12.57 2.55
C VAL A 48 2.33 -11.94 3.24
N PHE A 49 3.18 -11.23 2.49
CA PHE A 49 4.29 -10.49 3.06
C PHE A 49 3.83 -9.43 4.08
N VAL A 50 2.82 -8.62 3.75
CA VAL A 50 2.29 -7.60 4.66
C VAL A 50 1.62 -8.22 5.89
N GLU A 51 0.88 -9.32 5.71
CA GLU A 51 0.32 -10.08 6.84
C GLU A 51 1.42 -10.64 7.75
N GLY A 52 2.54 -11.07 7.17
CA GLY A 52 3.74 -11.45 7.92
C GLY A 52 4.32 -10.31 8.75
N LEU A 53 4.35 -9.07 8.22
CA LEU A 53 4.79 -7.89 8.98
C LEU A 53 3.87 -7.60 10.17
N LEU A 54 2.56 -7.72 9.97
CA LEU A 54 1.57 -7.59 11.05
C LEU A 54 1.79 -8.67 12.13
N ALA A 55 1.96 -9.94 11.72
CA ALA A 55 2.23 -11.04 12.62
C ALA A 55 3.53 -10.86 13.42
N ALA A 56 4.56 -10.30 12.77
CA ALA A 56 5.84 -9.96 13.40
C ALA A 56 5.76 -8.77 14.38
N GLY A 57 4.60 -8.12 14.51
CA GLY A 57 4.40 -7.02 15.45
C GLY A 57 4.91 -5.67 14.96
N VAL A 58 5.02 -5.48 13.64
CA VAL A 58 5.33 -4.15 13.07
C VAL A 58 4.25 -3.16 13.50
N ALA A 59 4.67 -2.06 14.13
CA ALA A 59 3.74 -1.08 14.71
C ALA A 59 3.14 -0.13 13.66
N ARG A 60 3.85 0.11 12.55
CA ARG A 60 3.44 1.02 11.48
C ARG A 60 4.18 0.67 10.19
N LEU A 61 3.48 0.71 9.07
CA LEU A 61 4.05 0.52 7.74
C LEU A 61 4.06 1.84 6.95
N HIS A 62 5.16 2.08 6.24
CA HIS A 62 5.28 3.11 5.21
C HIS A 62 5.74 2.44 3.92
N ILE A 63 5.09 2.79 2.80
CA ILE A 63 5.35 2.15 1.51
C ILE A 63 5.89 3.19 0.53
N ILE A 64 6.96 2.83 -0.17
CA ILE A 64 7.46 3.58 -1.32
C ILE A 64 7.44 2.61 -2.51
N ALA A 65 6.59 2.89 -3.49
CA ALA A 65 6.50 2.14 -4.73
C ALA A 65 7.07 2.96 -5.89
N HIS A 66 7.77 2.28 -6.80
CA HIS A 66 8.46 2.92 -7.93
C HIS A 66 8.06 2.28 -9.25
N SER A 67 7.81 3.10 -10.28
CA SER A 67 7.50 2.61 -11.63
C SER A 67 6.35 1.58 -11.61
N MET A 68 6.55 0.45 -12.26
CA MET A 68 5.60 -0.67 -12.34
C MET A 68 5.30 -1.36 -11.01
N GLY A 69 6.10 -1.11 -9.97
CA GLY A 69 5.76 -1.50 -8.61
C GLY A 69 4.49 -0.81 -8.10
N ASN A 70 4.11 0.34 -8.66
CA ASN A 70 2.85 1.02 -8.35
C ASN A 70 1.66 0.21 -8.89
N ARG A 71 1.70 -0.25 -10.15
CA ARG A 71 0.68 -1.18 -10.70
C ARG A 71 0.49 -2.41 -9.81
N MET A 72 1.58 -3.07 -9.42
CA MET A 72 1.54 -4.25 -8.55
C MET A 72 0.89 -3.92 -7.19
N LEU A 73 1.35 -2.83 -6.54
CA LEU A 73 0.80 -2.37 -5.26
C LEU A 73 -0.70 -2.03 -5.36
N LEU A 74 -1.10 -1.30 -6.41
CA LEU A 74 -2.49 -0.88 -6.63
C LEU A 74 -3.40 -2.07 -6.97
N GLY A 75 -2.87 -3.14 -7.57
CA GLY A 75 -3.59 -4.41 -7.69
C GLY A 75 -3.81 -5.07 -6.32
N ALA A 76 -2.76 -5.17 -5.51
CA ALA A 76 -2.81 -5.81 -4.19
C ALA A 76 -3.63 -5.03 -3.15
N VAL A 77 -3.74 -3.69 -3.27
CA VAL A 77 -4.36 -2.84 -2.24
C VAL A 77 -5.82 -3.21 -1.95
N HIS A 78 -6.53 -3.76 -2.93
CA HIS A 78 -7.92 -4.19 -2.76
C HIS A 78 -8.03 -5.36 -1.78
N SER A 79 -7.05 -6.27 -1.79
CA SER A 79 -6.94 -7.40 -0.89
C SER A 79 -6.29 -7.04 0.44
N LEU A 80 -5.70 -5.86 0.60
CA LEU A 80 -5.05 -5.43 1.85
C LEU A 80 -5.98 -4.65 2.79
N ARG A 81 -7.24 -4.45 2.40
CA ARG A 81 -8.20 -3.64 3.16
C ARG A 81 -8.49 -4.20 4.56
N HIS A 82 -8.45 -5.51 4.73
CA HIS A 82 -8.66 -6.14 6.05
C HIS A 82 -7.42 -6.06 6.95
N VAL A 83 -6.23 -5.91 6.36
CA VAL A 83 -4.97 -5.84 7.10
C VAL A 83 -4.72 -4.45 7.65
N PHE A 84 -5.06 -3.41 6.88
CA PHE A 84 -4.70 -2.04 7.24
C PHE A 84 -5.78 -1.31 8.05
N THR A 85 -5.32 -0.45 8.96
CA THR A 85 -6.15 0.63 9.52
C THR A 85 -5.66 1.99 9.07
N PRO A 86 -6.57 2.90 8.68
CA PRO A 86 -6.19 4.28 8.41
C PRO A 86 -5.68 4.95 9.70
N GLU A 87 -4.50 5.57 9.62
CA GLU A 87 -3.80 6.15 10.77
C GLU A 87 -4.63 7.19 11.55
N ARG A 88 -5.51 7.94 10.88
CA ARG A 88 -6.45 8.89 11.54
C ARG A 88 -7.40 8.23 12.53
N SER A 89 -7.66 6.93 12.37
CA SER A 89 -8.47 6.14 13.31
C SER A 89 -7.63 5.59 14.47
N ALA A 90 -6.35 5.28 14.22
CA ALA A 90 -5.44 4.76 15.24
C ALA A 90 -5.02 5.82 16.28
N SER A 91 -4.84 7.08 15.88
CA SER A 91 -4.47 8.18 16.80
C SER A 91 -5.61 8.70 17.68
N ARG A 92 -6.88 8.35 17.38
CA ARG A 92 -8.04 8.67 18.24
C ARG A 92 -8.33 7.61 19.32
N GLY A 93 -7.63 6.47 19.28
CA GLY A 93 -7.84 5.34 20.19
C GLY A 93 -6.99 5.35 21.46
N ALA A 94 -6.15 6.37 21.69
CA ALA A 94 -5.45 6.53 22.95
C ALA A 94 -6.37 7.26 23.95
N PRO A 95 -6.92 6.58 24.98
CA PRO A 95 -7.55 7.30 26.08
C PRO A 95 -6.49 8.19 26.72
N SER A 96 -6.71 9.51 26.64
CA SER A 96 -6.10 10.47 27.54
C SER A 96 -6.31 9.94 28.96
N GLN A 97 -5.20 9.69 29.66
CA GLN A 97 -5.23 9.30 31.06
C GLN A 97 -5.97 10.40 31.83
N ALA A 98 -7.26 10.18 32.08
CA ALA A 98 -7.97 10.87 33.13
C ALA A 98 -7.23 10.52 34.42
N ARG A 99 -6.61 11.53 35.01
CA ARG A 99 -6.14 11.49 36.39
C ARG A 99 -7.28 10.97 37.25
N SER A 100 -7.08 9.83 37.90
CA SER A 100 -7.91 9.44 39.05
C SER A 100 -7.06 9.46 40.31
N PRO A 101 -7.63 9.90 41.46
CA PRO A 101 -6.89 10.12 42.69
C PRO A 101 -6.70 8.82 43.48
N VAL A 102 -5.63 8.85 44.28
CA VAL A 102 -5.27 8.03 45.45
C VAL A 102 -6.41 7.21 46.08
N GLY A 103 -6.11 5.92 46.33
CA GLY A 103 -6.61 5.18 47.51
C GLY A 103 -7.05 3.73 47.24
N GLY A 104 -6.45 2.77 47.96
CA GLY A 104 -7.09 1.47 48.22
C GLY A 104 -6.21 0.23 48.02
N ASP A 105 -5.70 -0.29 49.12
CA ASP A 105 -5.00 -1.57 49.29
C ASP A 105 -5.96 -2.77 49.13
N GLY A 106 -5.46 -3.93 48.66
CA GLY A 106 -6.29 -5.14 48.53
C GLY A 106 -5.73 -6.21 47.59
N THR A 107 -5.23 -7.29 48.19
CA THR A 107 -4.68 -8.50 47.55
C THR A 107 -5.79 -9.44 47.06
N HIS A 108 -5.56 -10.18 45.95
CA HIS A 108 -5.89 -11.61 45.78
C HIS A 108 -5.48 -12.11 44.38
N GLY A 109 -4.82 -13.27 44.35
CA GLY A 109 -4.28 -13.91 43.15
C GLY A 109 -5.24 -14.91 42.49
N GLY A 110 -4.76 -15.48 41.38
CA GLY A 110 -5.34 -16.66 40.72
C GLY A 110 -5.81 -16.43 39.28
N ASP A 111 -5.37 -17.31 38.39
CA ASP A 111 -5.92 -17.63 37.06
C ASP A 111 -5.50 -16.79 35.84
N ARG A 112 -4.38 -17.20 35.25
CA ARG A 112 -3.97 -16.90 33.87
C ARG A 112 -3.99 -18.21 33.06
N PRO A 113 -5.03 -18.44 32.23
CA PRO A 113 -4.75 -18.58 30.80
C PRO A 113 -5.79 -17.94 29.85
N ALA A 114 -6.75 -17.15 30.34
CA ALA A 114 -7.75 -16.52 29.47
C ALA A 114 -7.24 -15.25 28.73
N ALA A 115 -6.22 -14.58 29.27
CA ALA A 115 -5.71 -13.31 28.72
C ALA A 115 -4.93 -13.46 27.39
N ALA A 116 -4.43 -14.67 27.07
CA ALA A 116 -3.74 -14.94 25.81
C ALA A 116 -4.70 -15.17 24.64
N ALA A 117 -5.91 -15.67 24.90
CA ALA A 117 -6.94 -15.91 23.89
C ALA A 117 -7.77 -14.64 23.56
N ALA A 118 -7.93 -13.73 24.53
CA ALA A 118 -8.63 -12.46 24.34
C ALA A 118 -7.79 -11.37 23.62
N ALA A 119 -6.48 -11.59 23.45
CA ALA A 119 -5.57 -10.70 22.71
C ALA A 119 -5.57 -10.94 21.19
N ALA A 120 -6.38 -11.88 20.71
CA ALA A 120 -6.73 -12.04 19.29
C ALA A 120 -7.79 -11.02 18.86
N SER A 121 -7.73 -9.78 19.35
CA SER A 121 -8.36 -8.68 18.63
C SER A 121 -7.75 -8.67 17.23
N SER A 122 -8.58 -8.58 16.18
CA SER A 122 -8.11 -8.45 14.80
C SER A 122 -7.10 -7.30 14.73
N ARG A 123 -5.81 -7.63 14.89
CA ARG A 123 -4.76 -6.64 14.85
C ARG A 123 -4.68 -6.18 13.41
N THR A 124 -4.80 -4.88 13.23
CA THR A 124 -4.62 -4.23 11.93
C THR A 124 -3.30 -3.47 11.95
N LEU A 125 -2.65 -3.35 10.81
CA LEU A 125 -1.40 -2.63 10.64
C LEU A 125 -1.68 -1.17 10.25
N PRO A 126 -1.30 -0.16 11.06
CA PRO A 126 -1.43 1.23 10.65
C PRO A 126 -0.57 1.53 9.41
N LEU A 127 -1.21 1.99 8.34
CA LEU A 127 -0.52 2.42 7.12
C LEU A 127 -0.30 3.94 7.17
N GLY A 128 0.90 4.35 7.55
CA GLY A 128 1.24 5.75 7.83
C GLY A 128 1.37 6.60 6.57
N SER A 129 2.09 6.10 5.55
CA SER A 129 2.15 6.78 4.26
C SER A 129 2.40 5.84 3.08
N VAL A 130 1.95 6.28 1.91
CA VAL A 130 2.25 5.66 0.62
C VAL A 130 2.82 6.71 -0.31
N ILE A 131 4.03 6.49 -0.81
CA ILE A 131 4.68 7.34 -1.80
C ILE A 131 4.71 6.59 -3.14
N LEU A 132 4.05 7.16 -4.14
CA LEU A 132 4.01 6.66 -5.51
C LEU A 132 5.05 7.44 -6.33
N LEU A 133 6.22 6.84 -6.56
CA LEU A 133 7.30 7.42 -7.35
C LEU A 133 7.17 6.97 -8.81
N HIS A 134 7.11 7.92 -9.74
CA HIS A 134 7.06 7.67 -11.18
C HIS A 134 6.06 6.55 -11.54
N PRO A 135 4.79 6.65 -11.12
CA PRO A 135 3.88 5.51 -11.16
C PRO A 135 3.53 5.10 -12.59
N GLU A 136 3.86 3.85 -12.90
CA GLU A 136 3.25 3.14 -14.01
C GLU A 136 2.00 2.46 -13.46
N ALA A 137 0.84 2.91 -13.92
CA ALA A 137 -0.48 2.38 -13.59
C ALA A 137 -1.47 2.76 -14.71
N ASP A 138 -2.54 1.99 -14.85
CA ASP A 138 -3.66 2.37 -15.71
C ASP A 138 -4.38 3.59 -15.09
N LEU A 139 -4.37 4.72 -15.81
CA LEU A 139 -4.92 5.99 -15.33
C LEU A 139 -6.42 5.89 -15.04
N ASP A 140 -7.17 5.24 -15.93
CA ASP A 140 -8.62 5.10 -15.79
C ASP A 140 -8.96 4.26 -14.58
N LYS A 141 -8.28 3.11 -14.41
CA LYS A 141 -8.45 2.24 -13.25
C LYS A 141 -8.05 2.95 -11.97
N PHE A 142 -6.98 3.73 -12.00
CA PHE A 142 -6.50 4.51 -10.87
C PHE A 142 -7.54 5.53 -10.39
N VAL A 143 -8.05 6.36 -11.31
CA VAL A 143 -9.04 7.39 -11.00
C VAL A 143 -10.37 6.77 -10.56
N LYS A 144 -10.83 5.72 -11.25
CA LYS A 144 -12.14 5.10 -10.99
C LYS A 144 -12.18 4.24 -9.74
N SER A 145 -11.07 3.56 -9.39
CA SER A 145 -11.11 2.51 -8.37
C SER A 145 -9.90 2.46 -7.43
N ASP A 146 -8.67 2.50 -7.95
CA ASP A 146 -7.49 2.19 -7.11
C ASP A 146 -7.16 3.32 -6.14
N TYR A 147 -7.31 4.59 -6.55
CA TYR A 147 -7.09 5.71 -5.65
C TYR A 147 -8.07 5.68 -4.47
N ALA A 148 -9.35 5.41 -4.74
CA ALA A 148 -10.37 5.29 -3.69
C ALA A 148 -10.09 4.10 -2.75
N ALA A 149 -9.55 2.99 -3.28
CA ALA A 149 -9.11 1.86 -2.49
C ALA A 149 -7.96 2.22 -1.56
N LEU A 150 -6.91 2.83 -2.11
CA LEU A 150 -5.74 3.27 -1.38
C LEU A 150 -6.08 4.30 -0.31
N ARG A 151 -6.98 5.25 -0.63
CA ARG A 151 -7.39 6.33 0.26
C ARG A 151 -8.19 5.87 1.48
N ARG A 152 -8.84 4.71 1.40
CA ARG A 152 -9.57 4.09 2.53
C ARG A 152 -8.61 3.51 3.57
N VAL A 153 -7.45 3.02 3.15
CA VAL A 153 -6.46 2.39 4.03
C VAL A 153 -5.32 3.33 4.42
N CYS A 154 -5.03 4.34 3.61
CA CYS A 154 -3.96 5.31 3.85
C CYS A 154 -4.49 6.75 3.82
N GLY A 155 -4.21 7.50 4.88
CA GLY A 155 -4.58 8.92 4.99
C GLY A 155 -3.58 9.88 4.33
N ASN A 156 -2.33 9.44 4.12
CA ASN A 156 -1.23 10.25 3.62
C ASN A 156 -0.61 9.60 2.37
N ILE A 157 -1.03 10.08 1.21
CA ILE A 157 -0.59 9.58 -0.10
C ILE A 157 0.15 10.72 -0.80
N THR A 158 1.39 10.46 -1.21
CA THR A 158 2.20 11.41 -1.98
C THR A 158 2.46 10.84 -3.37
N LEU A 159 2.23 11.67 -4.38
CA LEU A 159 2.48 11.34 -5.78
C LEU A 159 3.68 12.16 -6.26
N TYR A 160 4.72 11.49 -6.75
CA TYR A 160 5.89 12.15 -7.32
C TYR A 160 6.01 11.78 -8.81
N CYS A 161 5.69 12.73 -9.66
CA CYS A 161 5.69 12.58 -11.12
C CYS A 161 6.40 13.78 -11.78
N ASP A 162 7.13 13.53 -12.87
CA ASP A 162 7.61 14.57 -13.79
C ASP A 162 6.84 14.41 -15.13
N LEU A 163 6.50 15.51 -15.79
CA LEU A 163 5.89 15.48 -17.13
C LEU A 163 6.82 14.88 -18.19
N ARG A 164 8.12 14.77 -17.90
CA ARG A 164 9.14 14.13 -18.74
C ARG A 164 9.44 12.69 -18.34
N ASP A 165 8.62 12.10 -17.47
CA ASP A 165 8.82 10.74 -17.00
C ASP A 165 8.55 9.70 -18.11
N PRO A 166 9.56 8.93 -18.53
CA PRO A 166 9.41 7.89 -19.57
C PRO A 166 8.42 6.79 -19.18
N ALA A 167 8.21 6.54 -17.89
CA ALA A 167 7.26 5.54 -17.41
C ALA A 167 5.81 6.00 -17.61
N LEU A 168 5.53 7.30 -17.39
CA LEU A 168 4.23 7.89 -17.71
C LEU A 168 3.99 7.91 -19.21
N TYR A 169 5.00 8.28 -20.01
CA TYR A 169 4.89 8.24 -21.47
C TYR A 169 4.64 6.82 -22.00
N GLY A 170 5.36 5.83 -21.46
CA GLY A 170 5.17 4.42 -21.82
C GLY A 170 3.78 3.89 -21.45
N ALA A 171 3.28 4.24 -20.25
CA ALA A 171 1.93 3.90 -19.83
C ALA A 171 0.87 4.61 -20.69
N GLU A 172 1.07 5.89 -21.01
CA GLU A 172 0.13 6.67 -21.81
C GLU A 172 0.02 6.12 -23.23
N VAL A 173 1.15 5.78 -23.87
CA VAL A 173 1.16 5.19 -25.23
C VAL A 173 0.61 3.76 -25.25
N ALA A 174 0.91 2.94 -24.24
CA ALA A 174 0.47 1.55 -24.18
C ALA A 174 -1.02 1.39 -23.80
N PHE A 175 -1.59 2.30 -23.02
CA PHE A 175 -2.96 2.16 -22.48
C PHE A 175 -3.97 3.18 -23.02
N ARG A 176 -3.56 4.27 -23.70
CA ARG A 176 -4.50 5.12 -24.47
C ARG A 176 -4.81 4.61 -25.88
N SER A 177 -4.36 3.42 -26.29
CA SER A 177 -4.78 2.84 -27.58
C SER A 177 -6.28 2.52 -27.67
N THR A 178 -7.04 2.67 -26.59
CA THR A 178 -8.51 2.75 -26.63
C THR A 178 -9.02 3.99 -27.39
N THR A 179 -8.20 5.04 -27.55
CA THR A 179 -8.49 6.17 -28.44
C THR A 179 -8.36 5.78 -29.92
N LEU A 180 -7.54 4.78 -30.28
CA LEU A 180 -7.55 4.21 -31.63
C LEU A 180 -8.81 3.36 -31.88
N GLN A 181 -9.39 2.73 -30.84
CA GLN A 181 -10.74 2.15 -30.94
C GLN A 181 -11.85 3.22 -31.04
N TRP A 182 -11.66 4.38 -30.42
CA TRP A 182 -12.58 5.52 -30.56
C TRP A 182 -12.47 6.22 -31.92
N LEU A 183 -11.26 6.28 -32.50
CA LEU A 183 -11.03 6.79 -33.86
C LEU A 183 -11.39 5.76 -34.96
N ALA A 184 -11.33 4.46 -34.65
CA ALA A 184 -11.76 3.39 -35.56
C ALA A 184 -13.26 3.04 -35.44
N GLY A 185 -13.91 3.40 -34.33
CA GLY A 185 -15.34 3.23 -34.08
C GLY A 185 -16.04 4.58 -34.07
N GLY A 186 -16.27 5.12 -35.27
CA GLY A 186 -16.83 6.46 -35.44
C GLY A 186 -18.19 6.68 -34.77
N GLY A 187 -18.44 7.93 -34.40
CA GLY A 187 -19.78 8.45 -34.22
C GLY A 187 -20.03 9.17 -32.89
N ASN A 188 -19.80 10.49 -32.92
CA ASN A 188 -20.51 11.54 -32.18
C ASN A 188 -21.16 11.17 -30.84
N ARG A 189 -20.60 11.74 -29.76
CA ARG A 189 -21.39 12.60 -28.86
C ARG A 189 -20.47 13.40 -27.91
N CYS A 190 -20.58 14.72 -28.05
CA CYS A 190 -19.91 15.74 -27.26
C CYS A 190 -20.28 15.67 -25.78
N PHE A 191 -19.32 16.09 -24.95
CA PHE A 191 -19.50 16.46 -23.56
C PHE A 191 -20.56 17.56 -23.40
N ALA A 192 -21.39 17.39 -22.37
CA ALA A 192 -21.96 18.47 -21.57
C ALA A 192 -21.75 18.09 -20.09
#